data_AF-A0A965D834-F1
#
_entry.id   AF-A0A965D834-F1
#
_cell.length_a   1.000
_cell.length_b   1.000
_cell.length_c   1.000
_cell.angle_alpha   90.00
_cell.angle_beta   90.00
_cell.angle_gamma   90.00
#
_symmetry.space_group_name_H-M   'P 1'
#
loop_
_entity.id
_entity.type
_entity.pdbx_description
1 polymer ?
#
loop_
_entity_poly.entity_id
_entity_poly.type
_entity_poly.pdbx_seq_one_letter_code
_entity_poly.pdbx_strand_id
1 'polypeptide(L)'
;MERDSLPENQRRFHDAVRAIRRRPITGPFIVLMNSSPDLAARFAHLGHYFHSRGQADESVLTMRVRGFASLIGSRALNAPYEWSAWVNWAIEAGVPQDTVDAIRESRPPQNLTAEEQLITDFCMPLISGNHRLSDATFKAALDHFGAQGVVELVVTLGYFAMIALPLNAFEMRMSPDQKKIRKPFAPLDVTGTPWTGPDAPRANLPSITAAVTTAPRLKPLSTHDDVAPEHQHFLDRVILTRGWISGAFQMLMHTPDVAARVANIGAYFLYE
;
A
#
# COMPACT_ATOMS: atom_id res chain seq x y z
N MET A 1 -9.45 -18.28 -12.68
CA MET A 1 -10.88 -17.96 -12.56
C MET A 1 -11.37 -17.57 -13.94
N GLU A 2 -12.27 -18.38 -14.48
CA GLU A 2 -12.79 -18.16 -15.82
C GLU A 2 -13.82 -17.04 -15.82
N ARG A 3 -13.85 -16.28 -16.92
CA ARG A 3 -14.76 -15.15 -17.06
C ARG A 3 -16.21 -15.59 -16.92
N ASP A 4 -16.55 -16.71 -17.56
CA ASP A 4 -17.92 -17.19 -17.68
C ASP A 4 -18.42 -17.91 -16.41
N SER A 5 -17.55 -18.12 -15.41
CA SER A 5 -17.99 -18.55 -14.09
C SER A 5 -18.58 -17.41 -13.26
N LEU A 6 -18.51 -16.16 -13.73
CA LEU A 6 -19.14 -15.00 -13.09
C LEU A 6 -20.55 -14.72 -13.65
N PRO A 7 -21.46 -14.18 -12.80
CA PRO A 7 -22.69 -13.56 -13.27
C PRO A 7 -22.43 -12.57 -14.42
N GLU A 8 -23.32 -12.53 -15.41
CA GLU A 8 -23.12 -11.74 -16.64
C GLU A 8 -22.84 -10.26 -16.34
N ASN A 9 -23.59 -9.67 -15.41
CA ASN A 9 -23.43 -8.29 -14.97
C ASN A 9 -22.07 -8.01 -14.27
N GLN A 10 -21.33 -9.05 -13.86
CA GLN A 10 -20.04 -8.94 -13.19
C GLN A 10 -18.84 -9.20 -14.11
N ARG A 11 -19.06 -9.80 -15.30
CA ARG A 11 -17.98 -10.13 -16.24
C ARG A 11 -17.18 -8.91 -16.69
N ARG A 12 -17.82 -7.74 -16.76
CA ARG A 12 -17.15 -6.45 -17.07
C ARG A 12 -15.99 -6.13 -16.12
N PHE A 13 -16.08 -6.53 -14.86
CA PHE A 13 -15.03 -6.25 -13.87
C PHE A 13 -13.85 -7.22 -14.02
N HIS A 14 -14.12 -8.46 -14.40
CA HIS A 14 -13.06 -9.42 -14.77
C HIS A 14 -12.29 -8.93 -15.99
N ASP A 15 -13.00 -8.45 -17.01
CA ASP A 15 -12.41 -7.86 -18.22
C ASP A 15 -11.54 -6.64 -17.87
N ALA A 16 -12.02 -5.76 -16.99
CA ALA A 16 -11.26 -4.61 -16.49
C ALA A 16 -9.98 -5.03 -15.74
N VAL A 17 -10.05 -5.99 -14.81
CA VAL A 17 -8.87 -6.49 -14.09
C VAL A 17 -7.86 -7.12 -15.06
N ARG A 18 -8.31 -7.87 -16.06
CA ARG A 18 -7.42 -8.44 -17.09
C ARG A 18 -6.76 -7.37 -17.93
N ALA A 19 -7.49 -6.34 -18.34
CA ALA A 19 -6.95 -5.22 -19.11
C ALA A 19 -5.85 -4.47 -18.33
N ILE A 20 -6.09 -4.19 -17.05
CA ILE A 20 -5.14 -3.49 -16.16
C ILE A 20 -3.90 -4.35 -15.90
N ARG A 21 -4.10 -5.61 -15.48
CA ARG A 21 -3.00 -6.48 -15.04
C ARG A 21 -2.22 -7.10 -16.20
N ARG A 22 -2.83 -7.19 -17.40
CA ARG A 22 -2.30 -7.87 -18.59
C ARG A 22 -1.75 -9.28 -18.32
N ARG A 23 -2.30 -9.94 -17.31
CA ARG A 23 -1.89 -11.24 -16.78
C ARG A 23 -3.10 -12.00 -16.25
N PRO A 24 -3.00 -13.33 -16.08
CA PRO A 24 -4.03 -14.10 -15.41
C PRO A 24 -4.36 -13.51 -14.02
N ILE A 25 -5.64 -13.53 -13.66
CA ILE A 25 -6.08 -13.10 -12.33
C ILE A 25 -5.66 -14.19 -11.34
N THR A 26 -4.70 -13.86 -10.49
CA THR A 26 -4.09 -14.78 -9.51
C THR A 26 -3.97 -14.12 -8.14
N GLY A 27 -3.76 -14.95 -7.11
CA GLY A 27 -3.46 -14.50 -5.76
C GLY A 27 -4.63 -13.76 -5.10
N PRO A 28 -4.40 -12.62 -4.43
CA PRO A 28 -5.43 -11.96 -3.61
C PRO A 28 -6.67 -11.57 -4.44
N PHE A 29 -6.48 -11.26 -5.72
CA PHE A 29 -7.55 -10.87 -6.62
C PHE A 29 -8.51 -12.00 -6.96
N ILE A 30 -8.17 -13.28 -6.78
CA ILE A 30 -9.13 -14.37 -6.99
C ILE A 30 -10.21 -14.33 -5.93
N VAL A 31 -9.84 -14.12 -4.66
CA VAL A 31 -10.81 -14.05 -3.56
C VAL A 31 -11.74 -12.86 -3.77
N LEU A 32 -11.16 -11.68 -4.03
CA LEU A 32 -11.96 -10.49 -4.32
C LEU A 32 -12.81 -10.67 -5.58
N MET A 33 -12.29 -11.27 -6.66
CA MET A 33 -13.07 -11.49 -7.87
C MET A 33 -14.23 -12.48 -7.66
N ASN A 34 -14.12 -13.43 -6.73
CA ASN A 34 -15.24 -14.32 -6.39
C ASN A 34 -16.32 -13.62 -5.55
N SER A 35 -15.92 -12.73 -4.63
CA SER A 35 -16.84 -12.16 -3.64
C SER A 35 -17.35 -10.75 -4.00
N SER A 36 -16.47 -9.91 -4.56
CA SER A 36 -16.78 -8.56 -5.02
C SER A 36 -15.91 -8.19 -6.24
N PRO A 37 -16.35 -8.57 -7.46
CA PRO A 37 -15.65 -8.25 -8.71
C PRO A 37 -15.38 -6.75 -8.90
N ASP A 38 -16.31 -5.88 -8.51
CA ASP A 38 -16.13 -4.44 -8.58
C ASP A 38 -14.95 -3.99 -7.70
N LEU A 39 -14.96 -4.38 -6.42
CA LEU A 39 -13.88 -4.09 -5.51
C LEU A 39 -12.52 -4.62 -6.01
N ALA A 40 -12.51 -5.83 -6.61
CA ALA A 40 -11.32 -6.39 -7.23
C ALA A 40 -10.78 -5.51 -8.37
N ALA A 41 -11.66 -4.94 -9.20
CA ALA A 41 -11.28 -4.01 -10.26
C ALA A 41 -10.69 -2.71 -9.72
N ARG A 42 -11.30 -2.13 -8.68
CA ARG A 42 -10.81 -0.89 -8.04
C ARG A 42 -9.46 -1.10 -7.36
N PHE A 43 -9.28 -2.22 -6.67
CA PHE A 43 -7.99 -2.60 -6.08
C PHE A 43 -6.93 -2.82 -7.15
N ALA A 44 -7.28 -3.46 -8.28
CA ALA A 44 -6.35 -3.69 -9.37
C ALA A 44 -5.91 -2.36 -10.01
N HIS A 45 -6.84 -1.40 -10.13
CA HIS A 45 -6.56 -0.07 -10.66
C HIS A 45 -5.60 0.74 -9.77
N LEU A 46 -5.83 0.78 -8.46
CA LEU A 46 -4.88 1.39 -7.52
C LEU A 46 -3.54 0.65 -7.53
N GLY A 47 -3.57 -0.68 -7.49
CA GLY A 47 -2.37 -1.51 -7.53
C GLY A 47 -1.53 -1.32 -8.79
N HIS A 48 -2.15 -1.02 -9.93
CA HIS A 48 -1.45 -0.76 -11.19
C HIS A 48 -0.43 0.37 -11.07
N TYR A 49 -0.80 1.44 -10.35
CA TYR A 49 0.06 2.60 -10.11
C TYR A 49 1.40 2.20 -9.48
N PHE A 50 1.37 1.22 -8.59
CA PHE A 50 2.54 0.73 -7.86
C PHE A 50 3.24 -0.47 -8.51
N HIS A 51 2.61 -1.12 -9.50
CA HIS A 51 2.94 -2.49 -9.92
C HIS A 51 3.07 -2.63 -11.45
N SER A 52 3.34 -1.53 -12.16
CA SER A 52 3.42 -1.42 -13.62
C SER A 52 4.60 -2.21 -14.23
N ARG A 53 4.52 -3.54 -14.22
CA ARG A 53 5.55 -4.40 -14.82
C ARG A 53 5.54 -4.27 -16.34
N GLY A 54 6.60 -3.68 -16.91
CA GLY A 54 6.75 -3.52 -18.37
C GLY A 54 5.73 -2.57 -19.00
N GLN A 55 5.13 -1.71 -18.19
CA GLN A 55 4.30 -0.58 -18.62
C GLN A 55 5.01 0.71 -18.17
N ALA A 56 4.60 1.87 -18.69
CA ALA A 56 5.15 3.14 -18.23
C ALA A 56 4.96 3.25 -16.70
N ASP A 57 6.02 3.64 -15.99
CA ASP A 57 5.94 3.82 -14.54
C ASP A 57 5.16 5.10 -14.26
N GLU A 58 4.03 4.97 -13.56
CA GLU A 58 3.20 6.13 -13.17
C GLU A 58 3.69 6.74 -11.85
N SER A 59 4.46 5.99 -11.07
CA SER A 59 4.99 6.42 -9.78
C SER A 59 6.30 7.18 -9.93
N VAL A 60 6.48 8.24 -9.13
CA VAL A 60 7.78 8.93 -9.03
C VAL A 60 8.79 8.14 -8.18
N LEU A 61 8.32 7.14 -7.44
CA LEU A 61 9.17 6.26 -6.65
C LEU A 61 9.68 5.11 -7.52
N THR A 62 10.99 4.89 -7.47
CA THR A 62 11.63 3.78 -8.21
C THR A 62 11.08 2.43 -7.76
N MET A 63 11.18 1.41 -8.62
CA MET A 63 10.84 0.03 -8.25
C MET A 63 11.63 -0.46 -7.03
N ARG A 64 12.86 0.04 -6.84
CA ARG A 64 13.69 -0.27 -5.66
C ARG A 64 13.01 0.23 -4.39
N VAL A 65 12.61 1.51 -4.36
CA VAL A 65 11.95 2.13 -3.19
C VAL A 65 10.63 1.43 -2.88
N ARG A 66 9.77 1.24 -3.90
CA ARG A 66 8.47 0.57 -3.74
C ARG A 66 8.64 -0.87 -3.28
N GLY A 67 9.50 -1.64 -3.93
CA GLY A 67 9.78 -3.03 -3.57
C GLY A 67 10.33 -3.15 -2.16
N PHE A 68 11.21 -2.24 -1.74
CA PHE A 68 11.75 -2.25 -0.37
C PHE A 68 10.67 -1.92 0.67
N ALA A 69 9.84 -0.91 0.43
CA ALA A 69 8.69 -0.60 1.29
C ALA A 69 7.67 -1.77 1.35
N SER A 70 7.43 -2.47 0.24
CA SER A 70 6.60 -3.67 0.21
C SER A 70 7.17 -4.76 1.12
N LEU A 71 8.47 -5.04 1.08
CA LEU A 71 9.08 -6.06 1.94
C LEU A 71 8.94 -5.71 3.43
N ILE A 72 9.15 -4.44 3.80
CA ILE A 72 8.92 -3.96 5.17
C ILE A 72 7.47 -4.21 5.58
N GLY A 73 6.50 -3.78 4.76
CA GLY A 73 5.07 -3.93 5.05
C GLY A 73 4.62 -5.39 5.12
N SER A 74 4.97 -6.21 4.12
CA SER A 74 4.63 -7.63 4.08
C SER A 74 5.20 -8.37 5.29
N ARG A 75 6.43 -8.07 5.70
CA ARG A 75 7.02 -8.71 6.87
C ARG A 75 6.35 -8.25 8.16
N ALA A 76 6.13 -6.95 8.32
CA ALA A 76 5.48 -6.37 9.50
C ALA A 76 4.09 -6.99 9.76
N LEU A 77 3.36 -7.27 8.68
CA LEU A 77 2.04 -7.91 8.74
C LEU A 77 2.09 -9.43 8.65
N ASN A 78 3.28 -10.05 8.65
CA ASN A 78 3.45 -11.49 8.51
C ASN A 78 2.71 -12.09 7.29
N ALA A 79 2.80 -11.42 6.13
CA ALA A 79 2.15 -11.82 4.88
C ALA A 79 3.14 -12.51 3.92
N PRO A 80 3.41 -13.83 4.06
CA PRO A 80 4.40 -14.53 3.25
C PRO A 80 4.00 -14.65 1.77
N TYR A 81 2.69 -14.68 1.48
CA TYR A 81 2.18 -14.69 0.11
C TYR A 81 2.57 -13.40 -0.63
N GLU A 82 2.33 -12.25 0.02
CA GLU A 82 2.68 -10.94 -0.52
C GLU A 82 4.19 -10.77 -0.66
N TRP A 83 4.95 -11.13 0.38
CA TRP A 83 6.41 -11.15 0.35
C TRP A 83 6.94 -11.86 -0.90
N SER A 84 6.39 -13.04 -1.18
CA SER A 84 6.80 -13.85 -2.35
C SER A 84 6.56 -13.13 -3.69
N ALA A 85 5.56 -12.25 -3.76
CA ALA A 85 5.23 -11.52 -4.98
C ALA A 85 6.23 -10.39 -5.27
N TRP A 86 6.92 -9.89 -4.25
CA TRP A 86 7.77 -8.69 -4.32
C TRP A 86 9.26 -8.94 -4.19
N VAL A 87 9.67 -9.97 -3.45
CA VAL A 87 11.08 -10.20 -3.10
C VAL A 87 12.01 -10.27 -4.30
N ASN A 88 11.62 -10.96 -5.38
CA ASN A 88 12.43 -11.02 -6.58
C ASN A 88 12.53 -9.66 -7.27
N TRP A 89 11.48 -8.84 -7.24
CA TRP A 89 11.50 -7.51 -7.86
C TRP A 89 12.32 -6.52 -7.08
N ALA A 90 12.27 -6.59 -5.75
CA ALA A 90 13.14 -5.80 -4.89
C ALA A 90 14.62 -6.11 -5.18
N ILE A 91 14.97 -7.40 -5.29
CA ILE A 91 16.33 -7.85 -5.63
C ILE A 91 16.72 -7.42 -7.05
N GLU A 92 15.85 -7.63 -8.05
CA GLU A 92 16.08 -7.21 -9.44
C GLU A 92 16.24 -5.68 -9.57
N ALA A 93 15.54 -4.91 -8.73
CA ALA A 93 15.69 -3.45 -8.63
C ALA A 93 16.89 -3.01 -7.76
N GLY A 94 17.65 -3.97 -7.24
CA GLY A 94 18.94 -3.77 -6.60
C GLY A 94 18.94 -3.75 -5.07
N VAL A 95 17.83 -4.03 -4.39
CA VAL A 95 17.83 -4.19 -2.92
C VAL A 95 18.76 -5.36 -2.55
N PRO A 96 19.78 -5.16 -1.68
CA PRO A 96 20.75 -6.21 -1.38
C PRO A 96 20.09 -7.44 -0.75
N GLN A 97 20.56 -8.63 -1.14
CA GLN A 97 20.07 -9.90 -0.59
C GLN A 97 20.17 -9.95 0.95
N ASP A 98 21.27 -9.46 1.52
CA ASP A 98 21.47 -9.42 2.98
C ASP A 98 20.43 -8.54 3.69
N THR A 99 20.06 -7.42 3.07
CA THR A 99 18.99 -6.52 3.56
C THR A 99 17.64 -7.22 3.52
N VAL A 100 17.32 -7.91 2.42
CA VAL A 100 16.10 -8.71 2.28
C VAL A 100 16.03 -9.81 3.34
N ASP A 101 17.13 -10.53 3.55
CA ASP A 101 17.20 -11.61 4.53
C ASP A 101 17.10 -11.09 5.97
N ALA A 102 17.72 -9.93 6.28
CA ALA A 102 17.57 -9.27 7.56
C ALA A 102 16.10 -8.91 7.86
N ILE A 103 15.40 -8.30 6.90
CA ILE A 103 13.96 -8.02 7.06
C ILE A 103 13.19 -9.33 7.23
N ARG A 104 13.41 -10.34 6.38
CA ARG A 104 12.73 -11.64 6.47
C ARG A 104 12.82 -12.24 7.86
N GLU A 105 13.98 -12.13 8.48
CA GLU A 105 14.30 -12.70 9.79
C GLU A 105 14.00 -11.75 10.96
N SER A 106 13.39 -10.58 10.69
CA SER A 106 13.11 -9.54 11.69
C SER A 106 14.37 -9.08 12.44
N ARG A 107 15.51 -9.08 11.75
CA ARG A 107 16.77 -8.51 12.24
C ARG A 107 16.95 -7.09 11.69
N PRO A 108 17.62 -6.18 12.43
CA PRO A 108 17.99 -4.88 11.89
C PRO A 108 18.90 -5.05 10.66
N PRO A 109 18.52 -4.53 9.47
CA PRO A 109 19.40 -4.51 8.32
C PRO A 109 20.70 -3.75 8.64
N GLN A 110 21.81 -4.22 8.10
CA GLN A 110 23.14 -3.61 8.28
C GLN A 110 23.60 -3.00 6.97
N ASN A 111 24.49 -2.01 7.04
CA ASN A 111 25.12 -1.39 5.85
C ASN A 111 24.11 -0.83 4.83
N LEU A 112 22.98 -0.28 5.32
CA LEU A 112 22.01 0.38 4.48
C LEU A 112 22.62 1.62 3.82
N THR A 113 22.30 1.85 2.55
CA THR A 113 22.51 3.15 1.92
C THR A 113 21.68 4.23 2.63
N ALA A 114 22.01 5.51 2.43
CA ALA A 114 21.25 6.60 3.03
C ALA A 114 19.75 6.57 2.65
N GLU A 115 19.43 6.23 1.40
CA GLU A 115 18.04 6.08 0.93
C GLU A 115 17.34 4.91 1.61
N GLU A 116 18.00 3.75 1.76
CA GLU A 116 17.41 2.59 2.43
C GLU A 116 17.22 2.82 3.93
N GLN A 117 18.16 3.49 4.58
CA GLN A 117 18.00 3.88 5.98
C GLN A 117 16.79 4.80 6.14
N LEU A 118 16.64 5.80 5.25
CA LEU A 118 15.50 6.70 5.25
C LEU A 118 14.17 5.97 5.03
N ILE A 119 14.11 5.02 4.11
CA ILE A 119 12.90 4.20 3.89
C ILE A 119 12.59 3.34 5.11
N THR A 120 13.61 2.79 5.77
CA THR A 120 13.46 2.00 6.99
C THR A 120 12.89 2.84 8.14
N ASP A 121 13.51 4.00 8.38
CA ASP A 121 13.11 4.95 9.42
C ASP A 121 11.72 5.53 9.16
N PHE A 122 11.31 5.62 7.91
CA PHE A 122 9.98 6.08 7.51
C PHE A 122 8.92 4.97 7.64
N CYS A 123 9.16 3.81 7.03
CA CYS A 123 8.14 2.76 6.91
C CYS A 123 7.93 1.96 8.20
N MET A 124 9.01 1.58 8.91
CA MET A 124 8.89 0.70 10.09
C MET A 124 8.07 1.33 11.23
N PRO A 125 8.29 2.60 11.64
CA PRO A 125 7.48 3.21 12.69
C PRO A 125 6.01 3.38 12.30
N LEU A 126 5.74 3.60 11.00
CA LEU A 126 4.39 3.71 10.48
C LEU A 126 3.61 2.39 10.53
N ILE A 127 4.24 1.26 10.19
CA ILE A 127 3.55 -0.04 10.10
C ILE A 127 3.62 -0.87 11.40
N SER A 128 4.69 -0.74 12.18
CA SER A 128 4.94 -1.56 13.38
C SER A 128 5.17 -0.75 14.66
N GLY A 129 5.40 0.57 14.55
CA GLY A 129 5.62 1.45 15.69
C GLY A 129 4.34 2.07 16.24
N ASN A 130 4.44 3.31 16.72
CA ASN A 130 3.30 4.09 17.22
C ASN A 130 2.51 4.79 16.08
N HIS A 131 2.78 4.44 14.83
CA HIS A 131 2.12 5.00 13.65
C HIS A 131 2.33 6.52 13.50
N ARG A 132 3.50 7.01 13.93
CA ARG A 132 3.93 8.40 13.83
C ARG A 132 5.37 8.49 13.35
N LEU A 133 5.70 9.60 12.70
CA LEU A 133 7.06 9.93 12.28
C LEU A 133 7.62 11.07 13.13
N SER A 134 8.91 11.02 13.40
CA SER A 134 9.63 12.19 13.92
C SER A 134 9.61 13.32 12.88
N ASP A 135 9.81 14.57 13.32
CA ASP A 135 9.92 15.70 12.40
C ASP A 135 11.18 15.59 11.54
N ALA A 136 12.28 15.07 12.11
CA ALA A 136 13.53 14.85 11.40
C ALA A 136 13.38 13.84 10.25
N THR A 137 12.75 12.68 10.51
CA THR A 137 12.51 11.65 9.50
C THR A 137 11.59 12.16 8.40
N PHE A 138 10.52 12.87 8.75
CA PHE A 138 9.61 13.43 7.76
C PHE A 138 10.28 14.50 6.89
N LYS A 139 11.07 15.39 7.51
CA LYS A 139 11.83 16.39 6.75
C LYS A 139 12.83 15.73 5.80
N ALA A 140 13.59 14.74 6.27
CA ALA A 140 14.54 14.01 5.42
C ALA A 140 13.84 13.32 4.23
N ALA A 141 12.67 12.71 4.46
CA ALA A 141 11.87 12.12 3.39
C ALA A 141 11.35 13.17 2.41
N LEU A 142 10.90 14.32 2.91
CA LEU A 142 10.43 15.42 2.07
C LEU A 142 11.56 16.03 1.22
N ASP A 143 12.75 16.23 1.80
CA ASP A 143 13.92 16.77 1.09
C ASP A 143 14.39 15.80 -0.01
N HIS A 144 14.31 14.48 0.24
CA HIS A 144 14.79 13.46 -0.68
C HIS A 144 13.77 13.08 -1.77
N PHE A 145 12.50 12.89 -1.43
CA PHE A 145 11.46 12.40 -2.34
C PHE A 145 10.51 13.49 -2.85
N GLY A 146 10.53 14.69 -2.27
CA GLY A 146 9.53 15.72 -2.52
C GLY A 146 8.14 15.35 -1.97
N ALA A 147 7.19 16.28 -2.07
CA ALA A 147 5.85 16.10 -1.50
C ALA A 147 5.10 14.92 -2.14
N GLN A 148 5.16 14.81 -3.48
CA GLN A 148 4.55 13.69 -4.21
C GLN A 148 5.13 12.34 -3.78
N GLY A 149 6.46 12.22 -3.73
CA GLY A 149 7.11 10.96 -3.37
C GLY A 149 6.86 10.54 -1.92
N VAL A 150 6.79 11.50 -0.97
CA VAL A 150 6.39 11.20 0.42
C VAL A 150 4.96 10.66 0.48
N VAL A 151 4.02 11.26 -0.24
CA VAL A 151 2.63 10.78 -0.24
C VAL A 151 2.53 9.41 -0.93
N GLU A 152 3.21 9.21 -2.05
CA GLU A 152 3.25 7.90 -2.72
C GLU A 152 3.87 6.83 -1.83
N LEU A 153 4.89 7.14 -1.02
CA LEU A 153 5.53 6.17 -0.12
C LEU A 153 4.55 5.72 0.98
N VAL A 154 3.80 6.67 1.56
CA VAL A 154 2.76 6.36 2.56
C VAL A 154 1.64 5.53 1.93
N VAL A 155 1.15 5.90 0.75
CA VAL A 155 0.06 5.16 0.08
C VAL A 155 0.55 3.79 -0.38
N THR A 156 1.80 3.65 -0.83
CA THR A 156 2.43 2.37 -1.16
C THR A 156 2.38 1.42 0.04
N LEU A 157 2.82 1.89 1.21
CA LEU A 157 2.80 1.12 2.46
C LEU A 157 1.36 0.75 2.87
N GLY A 158 0.42 1.69 2.79
CA GLY A 158 -0.98 1.47 3.10
C GLY A 158 -1.68 0.49 2.14
N TYR A 159 -1.35 0.56 0.84
CA TYR A 159 -1.87 -0.35 -0.18
C TYR A 159 -1.42 -1.80 0.10
N PHE A 160 -0.16 -2.02 0.48
CA PHE A 160 0.28 -3.37 0.86
C PHE A 160 -0.35 -3.83 2.16
N ALA A 161 -0.58 -2.94 3.13
CA ALA A 161 -1.36 -3.32 4.31
C ALA A 161 -2.77 -3.79 3.95
N MET A 162 -3.44 -3.07 3.03
CA MET A 162 -4.75 -3.43 2.52
C MET A 162 -4.78 -4.77 1.76
N ILE A 163 -3.67 -5.20 1.16
CA ILE A 163 -3.56 -6.49 0.45
C ILE A 163 -3.13 -7.63 1.39
N ALA A 164 -2.18 -7.37 2.28
CA ALA A 164 -1.67 -8.33 3.25
C ALA A 164 -2.77 -8.87 4.18
N LEU A 165 -3.67 -8.00 4.65
CA LEU A 165 -4.72 -8.41 5.60
C LEU A 165 -5.68 -9.46 5.01
N PRO A 166 -6.29 -9.29 3.83
CA PRO A 166 -7.05 -10.36 3.18
C PRO A 166 -6.22 -11.62 2.91
N LEU A 167 -4.97 -11.49 2.47
CA LEU A 167 -4.11 -12.65 2.21
C LEU A 167 -3.93 -13.53 3.45
N ASN A 168 -3.77 -12.90 4.60
CA ASN A 168 -3.65 -13.58 5.89
C ASN A 168 -5.01 -14.11 6.37
N ALA A 169 -6.05 -13.28 6.33
CA ALA A 169 -7.38 -13.63 6.80
C ALA A 169 -7.99 -14.83 6.04
N PHE A 170 -7.68 -14.97 4.75
CA PHE A 170 -8.14 -16.07 3.91
C PHE A 170 -7.10 -17.19 3.74
N GLU A 171 -6.03 -17.17 4.54
CA GLU A 171 -4.93 -18.15 4.52
C GLU A 171 -4.44 -18.51 3.10
N MET A 172 -4.21 -17.48 2.28
CA MET A 172 -3.87 -17.67 0.88
C MET A 172 -2.56 -18.46 0.74
N ARG A 173 -2.66 -19.66 0.16
CA ARG A 173 -1.52 -20.59 0.04
C ARG A 173 -0.77 -20.38 -1.28
N MET A 174 0.55 -20.49 -1.20
CA MET A 174 1.43 -20.56 -2.36
C MET A 174 1.56 -21.99 -2.87
N SER A 175 1.69 -22.16 -4.20
CA SER A 175 2.06 -23.44 -4.81
C SER A 175 3.49 -23.85 -4.43
N PRO A 176 3.84 -25.15 -4.52
CA PRO A 176 5.22 -25.61 -4.27
C PRO A 176 6.28 -24.87 -5.11
N ASP A 177 5.98 -24.59 -6.37
CA ASP A 177 6.91 -23.88 -7.27
C ASP A 177 7.10 -22.42 -6.87
N GLN A 178 6.02 -21.75 -6.43
CA GLN A 178 6.10 -20.39 -5.89
C GLN A 178 7.02 -20.34 -4.66
N LYS A 179 6.91 -21.32 -3.76
CA LYS A 179 7.75 -21.41 -2.55
C LYS A 179 9.24 -21.58 -2.89
N LYS A 180 9.57 -22.41 -3.89
CA LYS A 180 10.96 -22.67 -4.31
C LYS A 180 11.64 -21.41 -4.87
N ILE A 181 10.94 -20.66 -5.72
CA ILE A 181 11.52 -19.54 -6.46
C ILE A 181 11.63 -18.27 -5.58
N ARG A 182 10.72 -18.10 -4.63
CA ARG A 182 10.49 -16.81 -3.95
C ARG A 182 10.88 -16.80 -2.46
N LYS A 183 11.42 -17.91 -1.94
CA LYS A 183 11.94 -18.04 -0.55
C LYS A 183 11.08 -17.30 0.51
N PRO A 184 9.77 -17.61 0.61
CA PRO A 184 8.91 -16.97 1.61
C PRO A 184 9.29 -17.40 3.03
N PHE A 185 8.83 -16.65 4.03
CA PHE A 185 8.90 -17.06 5.44
C PHE A 185 7.67 -17.89 5.83
N ALA A 186 7.76 -18.61 6.96
CA ALA A 186 6.62 -19.32 7.52
C ALA A 186 5.65 -18.31 8.17
N PRO A 187 4.32 -18.45 7.96
CA PRO A 187 3.36 -17.65 8.71
C PRO A 187 3.51 -17.93 10.20
N LEU A 188 3.17 -16.94 11.04
CA LEU A 188 3.11 -17.16 12.49
C LEU A 188 1.97 -18.09 12.85
N ASP A 189 2.12 -18.81 13.97
CA ASP A 189 1.07 -19.67 14.51
C ASP A 189 -0.15 -18.85 14.93
N VAL A 190 -1.35 -19.36 14.62
CA VAL A 190 -2.60 -18.81 15.12
C VAL A 190 -2.73 -19.20 16.59
N THR A 191 -2.49 -18.26 17.49
CA THR A 191 -2.52 -18.50 18.94
C THR A 191 -3.92 -18.72 19.49
N GLY A 192 -4.97 -18.41 18.71
CA GLY A 192 -6.37 -18.56 19.13
C GLY A 192 -6.81 -17.61 20.24
N THR A 193 -5.94 -16.70 20.69
CA THR A 193 -6.26 -15.68 21.68
C THR A 193 -6.91 -14.49 20.95
N PRO A 194 -8.25 -14.30 21.03
CA PRO A 194 -8.89 -13.10 20.51
C PRO A 194 -8.36 -11.87 21.26
N TRP A 195 -8.64 -10.68 20.75
CA TRP A 195 -8.35 -9.44 21.45
C TRP A 195 -8.78 -9.55 22.92
N THR A 196 -7.82 -9.49 23.85
CA THR A 196 -8.02 -9.83 25.28
C THR A 196 -8.75 -8.73 26.06
N GLY A 197 -9.50 -7.87 25.37
CA GLY A 197 -10.31 -6.87 26.03
C GLY A 197 -9.49 -5.82 26.79
N PRO A 198 -10.03 -5.27 27.89
CA PRO A 198 -9.38 -4.26 28.73
C PRO A 198 -8.00 -4.66 29.26
N ASP A 199 -7.75 -5.97 29.39
CA ASP A 199 -6.54 -6.57 29.96
C ASP A 199 -5.45 -6.82 28.91
N ALA A 200 -5.75 -6.58 27.63
CA ALA A 200 -4.70 -6.41 26.63
C ALA A 200 -3.75 -5.31 27.10
N PRO A 201 -2.42 -5.46 26.92
CA PRO A 201 -1.49 -4.36 27.16
C PRO A 201 -1.96 -3.13 26.38
N ARG A 202 -2.56 -2.17 27.08
CA ARG A 202 -2.95 -0.92 26.46
C ARG A 202 -1.67 -0.19 26.12
N ALA A 203 -1.54 0.29 24.89
CA ALA A 203 -0.53 1.30 24.60
C ALA A 203 -0.73 2.42 25.64
N ASN A 204 0.37 2.90 26.26
CA ASN A 204 0.32 4.06 27.13
C ASN A 204 0.02 5.30 26.29
N LEU A 205 -1.26 5.45 25.92
CA LEU A 205 -1.75 6.57 25.15
C LEU A 205 -1.75 7.82 26.05
N PRO A 206 -1.37 8.99 25.49
CA PRO A 206 -1.48 10.24 26.23
C PRO A 206 -2.93 10.52 26.62
N SER A 207 -3.13 11.31 27.69
CA SER A 207 -4.47 11.75 28.09
C SER A 207 -5.18 12.47 26.94
N ILE A 208 -6.48 12.16 26.76
CA ILE A 208 -7.36 12.77 25.74
C ILE A 208 -7.48 14.29 25.93
N THR A 209 -7.14 14.81 27.11
CA THR A 209 -7.21 16.25 27.46
C THR A 209 -6.10 17.11 26.87
N ALA A 210 -5.07 16.53 26.24
CA ALA A 210 -4.06 17.32 25.55
C ALA A 210 -4.70 17.95 24.29
N ALA A 211 -4.77 19.28 24.24
CA ALA A 211 -5.09 20.02 23.03
C ALA A 211 -3.94 19.83 22.01
N VAL A 212 -3.92 18.69 21.34
CA VAL A 212 -2.95 18.39 20.29
C VAL A 212 -3.47 19.04 19.00
N THR A 213 -3.05 20.28 18.77
CA THR A 213 -3.19 20.94 17.47
C THR A 213 -1.94 20.64 16.65
N THR A 214 -1.97 19.53 15.91
CA THR A 214 -0.92 19.26 14.92
C THR A 214 -1.35 19.86 13.59
N ALA A 215 -0.61 20.87 13.12
CA ALA A 215 -0.75 21.36 11.76
C ALA A 215 -0.35 20.27 10.74
N PRO A 216 -0.97 20.24 9.55
CA PRO A 216 -0.55 19.37 8.46
C PRO A 216 0.92 19.59 8.10
N ARG A 217 1.67 18.51 7.84
CA ARG A 217 3.10 18.58 7.51
C ARG A 217 3.38 18.94 6.03
N LEU A 218 2.35 18.93 5.18
CA LEU A 218 2.39 19.43 3.80
C LEU A 218 1.34 20.54 3.63
N LYS A 219 1.54 21.41 2.64
CA LYS A 219 0.53 22.39 2.22
C LYS A 219 -0.76 21.64 1.82
N PRO A 220 -1.91 21.92 2.43
CA PRO A 220 -3.19 21.40 1.94
C PRO A 220 -3.49 21.92 0.53
N LEU A 221 -3.81 21.02 -0.40
CA LEU A 221 -4.24 21.38 -1.75
C LEU A 221 -5.72 21.04 -1.91
N SER A 222 -6.53 22.01 -2.34
CA SER A 222 -7.98 21.82 -2.43
C SER A 222 -8.64 22.45 -3.64
N THR A 223 -7.92 23.29 -4.38
CA THR A 223 -8.45 24.06 -5.51
C THR A 223 -7.69 23.74 -6.79
N HIS A 224 -8.29 24.09 -7.93
CA HIS A 224 -7.64 23.94 -9.25
C HIS A 224 -6.32 24.70 -9.33
N ASP A 225 -6.21 25.87 -8.68
CA ASP A 225 -4.99 26.68 -8.65
C ASP A 225 -3.85 26.03 -7.84
N ASP A 226 -4.18 25.09 -6.96
CA ASP A 226 -3.18 24.36 -6.17
C ASP A 226 -2.50 23.24 -6.96
N VAL A 227 -3.01 22.89 -8.15
CA VAL A 227 -2.64 21.69 -8.90
C VAL A 227 -2.31 22.04 -10.35
N ALA A 228 -1.30 21.37 -10.93
CA ALA A 228 -0.92 21.58 -12.32
C ALA A 228 -2.11 21.35 -13.28
N PRO A 229 -2.25 22.15 -14.37
CA PRO A 229 -3.42 22.08 -15.27
C PRO A 229 -3.72 20.66 -15.78
N GLU A 230 -2.69 19.90 -16.13
CA GLU A 230 -2.81 18.51 -16.59
C GLU A 230 -3.42 17.57 -15.54
N HIS A 231 -3.33 17.90 -14.26
CA HIS A 231 -3.83 17.09 -13.14
C HIS A 231 -5.15 17.57 -12.56
N GLN A 232 -5.67 18.73 -12.99
CA GLN A 232 -6.92 19.29 -12.49
C GLN A 232 -8.13 18.36 -12.71
N HIS A 233 -8.14 17.58 -13.79
CA HIS A 233 -9.21 16.62 -14.04
C HIS A 233 -9.31 15.52 -12.96
N PHE A 234 -8.22 15.23 -12.22
CA PHE A 234 -8.28 14.32 -11.07
C PHE A 234 -8.98 14.95 -9.88
N LEU A 235 -8.76 16.25 -9.64
CA LEU A 235 -9.47 17.02 -8.62
C LEU A 235 -10.98 16.94 -8.85
N ASP A 236 -11.42 17.16 -10.10
CA ASP A 236 -12.83 17.07 -10.49
C ASP A 236 -13.43 15.70 -10.21
N ARG A 237 -12.69 14.61 -10.49
CA ARG A 237 -13.14 13.24 -10.20
C ARG A 237 -13.30 12.98 -8.70
N VAL A 238 -12.40 13.51 -7.87
CA VAL A 238 -12.52 13.37 -6.41
C VAL A 238 -13.70 14.20 -5.89
N ILE A 239 -13.87 15.44 -6.39
CA ILE A 239 -15.01 16.29 -6.04
C ILE A 239 -16.33 15.62 -6.43
N LEU A 240 -16.41 15.03 -7.62
CA LEU A 240 -17.63 14.36 -8.10
C LEU A 240 -18.08 13.23 -7.17
N THR A 241 -17.14 12.53 -6.52
CA THR A 241 -17.47 11.42 -5.59
C THR A 241 -17.68 11.89 -4.14
N ARG A 242 -17.05 13.00 -3.72
CA ARG A 242 -17.00 13.42 -2.30
C ARG A 242 -17.63 14.77 -2.00
N GLY A 243 -18.08 15.50 -3.02
CA GLY A 243 -18.59 16.87 -2.95
C GLY A 243 -17.50 17.94 -2.82
N TRP A 244 -16.45 17.71 -2.02
CA TRP A 244 -15.32 18.63 -1.88
C TRP A 244 -14.03 17.91 -1.43
N ILE A 245 -12.88 18.62 -1.51
CA ILE A 245 -11.59 18.13 -1.01
C ILE A 245 -11.37 18.59 0.42
N SER A 246 -11.20 17.64 1.35
CA SER A 246 -10.90 17.96 2.75
C SER A 246 -10.02 16.91 3.43
N GLY A 247 -9.27 17.35 4.45
CA GLY A 247 -8.49 16.50 5.33
C GLY A 247 -7.46 15.67 4.58
N ALA A 248 -7.57 14.34 4.68
CA ALA A 248 -6.63 13.42 4.04
C ALA A 248 -6.53 13.62 2.52
N PHE A 249 -7.64 13.96 1.84
CA PHE A 249 -7.60 14.19 0.40
C PHE A 249 -6.82 15.46 0.03
N GLN A 250 -6.73 16.46 0.91
CA GLN A 250 -5.86 17.62 0.66
C GLN A 250 -4.37 17.26 0.66
N MET A 251 -3.99 16.20 1.37
CA MET A 251 -2.63 15.66 1.33
C MET A 251 -2.45 14.74 0.11
N LEU A 252 -3.46 13.92 -0.22
CA LEU A 252 -3.39 13.05 -1.39
C LEU A 252 -3.30 13.81 -2.71
N MET A 253 -3.81 15.04 -2.78
CA MET A 253 -3.69 15.89 -3.97
C MET A 253 -2.24 16.26 -4.35
N HIS A 254 -1.23 15.95 -3.52
CA HIS A 254 0.18 15.96 -3.98
C HIS A 254 0.50 14.81 -4.95
N THR A 255 -0.39 13.82 -5.08
CA THR A 255 -0.42 12.78 -6.13
C THR A 255 -1.86 12.61 -6.65
N PRO A 256 -2.35 13.54 -7.51
CA PRO A 256 -3.76 13.63 -7.89
C PRO A 256 -4.35 12.34 -8.47
N ASP A 257 -3.58 11.59 -9.26
CA ASP A 257 -4.04 10.30 -9.80
C ASP A 257 -4.32 9.29 -8.67
N VAL A 258 -3.36 9.09 -7.76
CA VAL A 258 -3.54 8.22 -6.59
C VAL A 258 -4.73 8.69 -5.75
N ALA A 259 -4.91 10.00 -5.56
CA ALA A 259 -6.06 10.56 -4.86
C ALA A 259 -7.38 10.12 -5.51
N ALA A 260 -7.48 10.20 -6.85
CA ALA A 260 -8.67 9.77 -7.58
C ALA A 260 -8.90 8.25 -7.47
N ARG A 261 -7.84 7.43 -7.51
CA ARG A 261 -7.94 5.96 -7.35
C ARG A 261 -8.39 5.58 -5.94
N VAL A 262 -7.86 6.24 -4.92
CA VAL A 262 -8.28 6.06 -3.51
C VAL A 262 -9.72 6.53 -3.31
N ALA A 263 -10.12 7.68 -3.88
CA ALA A 263 -11.50 8.16 -3.83
C ALA A 263 -12.47 7.15 -4.44
N ASN A 264 -12.10 6.54 -5.56
CA ASN A 264 -12.91 5.53 -6.23
C ASN A 264 -13.14 4.27 -5.38
N ILE A 265 -12.14 3.82 -4.61
CA ILE A 265 -12.30 2.74 -3.63
C ILE A 265 -13.20 3.20 -2.48
N GLY A 266 -13.00 4.41 -1.96
CA GLY A 266 -13.81 4.95 -0.87
C GLY A 266 -15.28 5.10 -1.24
N ALA A 267 -15.57 5.52 -2.47
CA ALA A 267 -16.94 5.67 -2.96
C ALA A 267 -17.71 4.33 -2.94
N TYR A 268 -17.05 3.24 -3.31
CA TYR A 268 -17.64 1.89 -3.26
C TYR A 268 -18.09 1.50 -1.85
N PHE A 269 -17.35 1.88 -0.80
CA PHE A 269 -17.72 1.52 0.58
C PHE A 269 -18.72 2.47 1.22
N LEU A 270 -18.78 3.72 0.75
CA LEU A 270 -19.52 4.79 1.43
C LEU A 270 -20.84 5.15 0.73
N TYR A 271 -20.94 4.91 -0.58
CA TYR A 271 -22.02 5.48 -1.41
C TYR A 271 -22.67 4.49 -2.39
N GLU A 272 -22.09 3.30 -2.59
CA GLU A 272 -22.57 2.27 -3.53
C GLU A 272 -22.98 0.99 -2.77
#